data_AF-A0A9E0IMP0-F1
#
_entry.id   AF-A0A9E0IMP0-F1
#
_cell.length_a   1.000
_cell.length_b   1.000
_cell.length_c   1.000
_cell.angle_alpha   90.00
_cell.angle_beta   90.00
_cell.angle_gamma   90.00
#
_symmetry.space_group_name_H-M   'P 1'
#
loop_
_entity.id
_entity.type
_entity.pdbx_description
1 polymer ?
#
loop_
_entity_poly.entity_id
_entity_poly.type
_entity_poly.pdbx_seq_one_letter_code
_entity_poly.pdbx_strand_id
1 'polypeptide(L)'
;MITKPTLRTVLLSAALLSSLTLPLATGCVAGGEDQVEFAEEGALDDGGKADRPDLALTAIEGYEPIDRTEAKVGVIKSAAAWEDVFGVEPPADLDFAKHWAVYYAAGARSSGGYQARVDRVRLSDTGGTLKIATVLDSPGRTCLVTRQVTFPSTVVRIDRPARAPGANRYARSTNVVECGGDDTCADGTLVTEPGYVDGPDAMECAAPVTHCLTRDPGACPQISPLPPGFCADGTVRPGPARYVASADGMECSMPTVHCLTRDPGACPQISPLPPTFCADGTVETEPRFVASADGHECSLPRIHCVADAASCPAP
;
A
#
# COMPACT_ATOMS: atom_id res chain seq x y z
N MET A 1 23.84 -31.87 28.89
CA MET A 1 25.05 -31.51 29.66
C MET A 1 26.11 -31.06 28.69
N ILE A 2 26.23 -29.75 28.43
CA ILE A 2 27.30 -29.18 27.61
C ILE A 2 27.77 -27.89 28.30
N THR A 3 29.08 -27.79 28.44
CA THR A 3 29.86 -26.99 29.37
C THR A 3 30.04 -25.52 28.94
N LYS A 4 29.94 -24.60 29.91
CA LYS A 4 30.37 -23.19 29.79
C LYS A 4 31.89 -23.08 29.64
N PRO A 5 32.41 -22.15 28.82
CA PRO A 5 33.74 -21.62 29.00
C PRO A 5 33.72 -20.34 29.86
N THR A 6 34.65 -20.35 30.81
CA THR A 6 35.03 -19.29 31.75
C THR A 6 36.36 -18.68 31.26
N LEU A 7 36.75 -17.52 31.82
CA LEU A 7 38.03 -16.77 31.66
C LEU A 7 38.03 -15.72 30.52
N ARG A 8 38.61 -14.52 30.67
CA ARG A 8 39.70 -14.08 31.54
C ARG A 8 39.70 -12.55 31.67
N THR A 9 39.77 -12.05 32.91
CA THR A 9 40.13 -10.67 33.24
C THR A 9 41.64 -10.48 33.03
N VAL A 10 42.05 -9.46 32.28
CA VAL A 10 43.43 -8.95 32.27
C VAL A 10 43.38 -7.46 32.56
N LEU A 11 43.87 -7.11 33.75
CA LEU A 11 44.37 -5.79 34.13
C LEU A 11 45.84 -5.70 33.70
N LEU A 12 46.27 -4.55 33.19
CA LEU A 12 47.59 -3.88 33.40
C LEU A 12 47.64 -2.66 32.46
N SER A 13 47.57 -1.42 32.95
CA SER A 13 48.69 -0.58 33.40
C SER A 13 49.58 -0.06 32.25
N ALA A 14 49.57 1.26 32.00
CA ALA A 14 50.79 2.09 31.87
C ALA A 14 50.42 3.56 31.58
N ALA A 15 50.81 4.43 32.50
CA ALA A 15 50.82 5.87 32.35
C ALA A 15 51.97 6.30 31.42
N LEU A 16 51.71 7.30 30.57
CA LEU A 16 52.75 8.19 30.03
C LEU A 16 52.12 9.56 29.78
N LEU A 17 52.39 10.46 30.74
CA LEU A 17 52.23 11.90 30.59
C LEU A 17 53.20 12.37 29.48
N SER A 18 52.67 12.98 28.43
CA SER A 18 53.40 13.91 27.58
C SER A 18 52.55 15.16 27.40
N SER A 19 52.87 16.15 28.21
CA SER A 19 52.34 17.51 28.15
C SER A 19 52.81 18.18 26.86
N LEU A 20 51.97 18.13 25.82
CA LEU A 20 52.08 18.96 24.63
C LEU A 20 51.14 20.16 24.78
N THR A 21 51.70 21.28 25.21
CA THR A 21 51.01 22.58 25.27
C THR A 21 50.86 23.09 23.83
N LEU A 22 49.78 22.71 23.15
CA LEU A 22 49.39 23.35 21.90
C LEU A 22 48.80 24.74 22.21
N PRO A 23 49.19 25.78 21.46
CA PRO A 23 48.48 27.05 21.49
C PRO A 23 47.06 26.82 20.99
N LEU A 24 46.09 26.97 21.88
CA LEU A 24 44.68 27.09 21.55
C LEU A 24 44.52 28.35 20.69
N ALA A 25 44.69 28.20 19.38
CA ALA A 25 44.09 29.14 18.44
C ALA A 25 42.57 28.94 18.59
N THR A 26 41.95 29.78 19.41
CA THR A 26 40.52 30.06 19.36
C THR A 26 40.23 30.73 18.02
N GLY A 27 40.29 29.96 16.95
CA GLY A 27 39.60 30.29 15.73
C GLY A 27 38.12 30.29 16.09
N CYS A 28 37.49 31.46 16.05
CA CYS A 28 36.05 31.55 15.89
C CYS A 28 35.72 30.80 14.60
N VAL A 29 35.48 29.50 14.70
CA VAL A 29 34.74 28.76 13.70
C VAL A 29 33.38 29.42 13.77
N ALA A 30 33.13 30.34 12.84
CA ALA A 30 31.78 30.71 12.47
C ALA A 30 31.13 29.40 12.02
N GLY A 31 30.58 28.67 12.98
CA GLY A 31 29.89 27.42 12.78
C GLY A 31 28.71 27.75 11.90
N GLY A 32 28.90 27.49 10.60
CA GLY A 32 27.94 27.78 9.57
C GLY A 32 26.61 27.14 9.93
N GLU A 33 25.54 27.81 9.54
CA GLU A 33 24.14 27.41 9.66
C GLU A 33 23.80 26.15 8.82
N ASP A 34 24.79 25.27 8.63
CA ASP A 34 24.77 24.10 7.76
C ASP A 34 24.22 22.83 8.45
N GLN A 35 23.64 22.97 9.65
CA GLN A 35 23.05 21.83 10.35
C GLN A 35 21.60 21.59 9.93
N VAL A 36 21.18 20.33 10.01
CA VAL A 36 19.77 19.94 9.96
C VAL A 36 19.02 20.64 11.09
N GLU A 37 18.01 21.43 10.74
CA GLU A 37 17.17 22.06 11.74
C GLU A 37 15.98 21.14 12.01
N PHE A 38 16.05 20.43 13.14
CA PHE A 38 14.96 19.60 13.63
C PHE A 38 13.78 20.50 14.03
N ALA A 39 12.59 20.15 13.54
CA ALA A 39 11.39 20.86 13.92
C ALA A 39 10.97 20.43 15.33
N GLU A 40 10.46 21.38 16.12
CA GLU A 40 9.88 21.07 17.44
C GLU A 40 8.39 20.72 17.29
N GLU A 41 7.93 19.70 18.00
CA GLU A 41 6.51 19.30 17.98
C GLU A 41 5.64 20.39 18.61
N GLY A 42 4.57 20.79 17.93
CA GLY A 42 3.65 21.80 18.44
C GLY A 42 2.37 21.90 17.62
N ALA A 43 1.31 22.44 18.23
CA ALA A 43 0.08 22.71 17.50
C ALA A 43 0.33 23.71 16.36
N LEU A 44 -0.23 23.42 15.18
CA LEU A 44 -0.12 24.31 14.02
C LEU A 44 -1.19 25.42 14.00
N ASP A 45 -1.89 25.65 15.11
CA ASP A 45 -2.95 26.66 15.18
C ASP A 45 -2.39 28.04 14.81
N ASP A 46 -3.01 28.65 13.80
CA ASP A 46 -2.71 30.00 13.30
C ASP A 46 -3.74 31.02 13.80
N GLY A 47 -4.58 30.65 14.77
CA GLY A 47 -5.52 31.59 15.41
C GLY A 47 -6.58 32.14 14.45
N GLY A 48 -6.92 31.40 13.40
CA GLY A 48 -8.02 31.70 12.48
C GLY A 48 -7.84 32.94 11.60
N LYS A 49 -6.61 33.39 11.36
CA LYS A 49 -6.33 34.50 10.42
C LYS A 49 -5.77 33.98 9.09
N ALA A 50 -6.00 34.77 8.04
CA ALA A 50 -5.93 34.38 6.63
C ALA A 50 -4.71 33.49 6.28
N ASP A 51 -5.01 32.29 5.76
CA ASP A 51 -4.01 31.29 5.39
C ASP A 51 -3.06 31.85 4.31
N ARG A 52 -1.76 31.88 4.61
CA ARG A 52 -0.75 31.95 3.55
C ARG A 52 -0.85 30.69 2.69
N PRO A 53 -0.58 30.78 1.37
CA PRO A 53 -0.59 29.62 0.51
C PRO A 53 0.45 28.60 0.99
N ASP A 54 0.09 27.33 0.89
CA ASP A 54 1.00 26.22 1.14
C ASP A 54 2.13 26.24 0.10
N LEU A 55 3.33 25.84 0.52
CA LEU A 55 4.46 25.67 -0.39
C LEU A 55 4.25 24.42 -1.22
N ALA A 56 4.58 24.49 -2.51
CA ALA A 56 4.52 23.33 -3.39
C ALA A 56 5.46 22.22 -2.90
N LEU A 57 4.95 20.99 -2.81
CA LEU A 57 5.71 19.82 -2.41
C LEU A 57 6.04 18.99 -3.65
N THR A 58 7.31 18.67 -3.86
CA THR A 58 7.74 17.69 -4.87
C THR A 58 8.40 16.51 -4.15
N ALA A 59 7.86 15.30 -4.30
CA ALA A 59 8.44 14.12 -3.67
C ALA A 59 9.86 13.84 -4.22
N ILE A 60 10.76 13.42 -3.33
CA ILE A 60 12.08 12.91 -3.69
C ILE A 60 12.13 11.44 -3.25
N GLU A 61 12.09 10.54 -4.23
CA GLU A 61 12.00 9.10 -4.00
C GLU A 61 13.37 8.46 -3.79
N GLY A 62 13.40 7.32 -3.09
CA GLY A 62 14.60 6.47 -3.00
C GLY A 62 15.62 6.87 -1.93
N TYR A 63 15.25 7.72 -0.99
CA TYR A 63 16.12 8.15 0.11
C TYR A 63 15.56 7.75 1.47
N GLU A 64 16.39 7.08 2.27
CA GLU A 64 16.07 6.64 3.62
C GLU A 64 17.09 7.23 4.60
N PRO A 65 16.67 7.88 5.70
CA PRO A 65 17.60 8.39 6.70
C PRO A 65 18.47 7.27 7.28
N ILE A 66 19.70 7.60 7.72
CA ILE A 66 20.58 6.66 8.42
C ILE A 66 19.95 6.27 9.76
N ASP A 67 19.55 7.26 10.55
CA ASP A 67 18.80 7.03 11.80
C ASP A 67 17.30 7.05 11.54
N ARG A 68 16.70 5.86 11.64
CA ARG A 68 15.27 5.64 11.44
C ARG A 68 14.58 5.13 12.69
N THR A 69 15.31 5.06 13.80
CA THR A 69 14.81 4.40 15.01
C THR A 69 13.72 5.21 15.69
N GLU A 70 13.82 6.53 15.60
CA GLU A 70 12.92 7.50 16.22
C GLU A 70 12.12 8.28 15.18
N ALA A 71 10.95 8.78 15.60
CA ALA A 71 10.18 9.68 14.77
C ALA A 71 10.84 11.07 14.73
N LYS A 72 11.17 11.57 13.54
CA LYS A 72 11.89 12.83 13.33
C LYS A 72 11.35 13.59 12.13
N VAL A 73 11.25 14.91 12.27
CA VAL A 73 10.96 15.84 11.18
C VAL A 73 12.09 16.86 11.12
N GLY A 74 12.70 17.03 9.96
CA GLY A 74 13.83 17.94 9.79
C GLY A 74 13.78 18.68 8.46
N VAL A 75 14.40 19.87 8.47
CA VAL A 75 14.59 20.70 7.29
C VAL A 75 16.07 20.73 6.94
N ILE A 76 16.38 20.29 5.73
CA ILE A 76 17.73 20.19 5.18
C ILE A 76 17.93 21.37 4.23
N LYS A 77 18.93 22.20 4.54
CA LYS A 77 19.20 23.48 3.85
C LYS A 77 20.52 23.49 3.08
N SER A 78 21.32 22.41 3.17
CA SER A 78 22.63 22.30 2.54
C SER A 78 22.90 20.85 2.11
N ALA A 79 23.86 20.67 1.19
CA ALA A 79 24.32 19.35 0.76
C ALA A 79 25.01 18.57 1.89
N ALA A 80 25.76 19.25 2.76
CA ALA A 80 26.39 18.61 3.92
C ALA A 80 25.34 18.05 4.89
N ALA A 81 24.30 18.83 5.22
CA ALA A 81 23.20 18.36 6.05
C ALA A 81 22.45 17.18 5.41
N TRP A 82 22.40 17.11 4.08
CA TRP A 82 21.80 15.98 3.37
C TRP A 82 22.64 14.70 3.56
N GLU A 83 23.95 14.78 3.33
CA GLU A 83 24.88 13.67 3.55
C GLU A 83 24.86 13.20 5.01
N ASP A 84 24.74 14.11 5.97
CA ASP A 84 24.62 13.76 7.39
C ASP A 84 23.35 12.93 7.69
N VAL A 85 22.23 13.22 7.01
CA VAL A 85 20.96 12.52 7.21
C VAL A 85 20.91 11.20 6.46
N PHE A 86 21.37 11.17 5.21
CA PHE A 86 21.14 10.05 4.28
C PHE A 86 22.40 9.25 3.93
N GLY A 87 23.60 9.78 4.22
CA GLY A 87 24.88 9.13 3.94
C GLY A 87 25.27 9.09 2.47
N VAL A 88 24.59 9.85 1.62
CA VAL A 88 24.79 9.90 0.17
C VAL A 88 24.69 11.33 -0.33
N GLU A 89 25.28 11.63 -1.49
CA GLU A 89 25.17 12.94 -2.14
C GLU A 89 23.69 13.26 -2.49
N PRO A 90 23.24 14.54 -2.40
CA PRO A 90 21.91 14.93 -2.85
C PRO A 90 21.68 14.66 -4.34
N PRO A 91 20.42 14.40 -4.76
CA PRO A 91 20.11 14.25 -6.17
C PRO A 91 20.43 15.53 -6.94
N ALA A 92 20.85 15.39 -8.20
CA ALA A 92 21.33 16.50 -9.02
C ALA A 92 20.28 17.61 -9.28
N ASP A 93 18.99 17.32 -9.10
CA ASP A 93 17.89 18.28 -9.26
C ASP A 93 17.52 19.01 -7.95
N LEU A 94 18.20 18.72 -6.83
CA LEU A 94 18.04 19.41 -5.55
C LEU A 94 19.09 20.52 -5.38
N ASP A 95 18.79 21.68 -5.96
CA ASP A 95 19.59 22.90 -5.79
C ASP A 95 19.25 23.60 -4.46
N PHE A 96 20.11 23.47 -3.43
CA PHE A 96 19.91 24.07 -2.11
C PHE A 96 19.93 25.61 -2.09
N ALA A 97 20.40 26.27 -3.16
CA ALA A 97 20.28 27.71 -3.28
C ALA A 97 18.82 28.13 -3.53
N LYS A 98 18.04 27.27 -4.20
CA LYS A 98 16.65 27.52 -4.62
C LYS A 98 15.61 26.73 -3.85
N HIS A 99 15.99 25.58 -3.30
CA HIS A 99 15.08 24.65 -2.66
C HIS A 99 15.60 24.20 -1.31
N TRP A 100 14.69 23.82 -0.42
CA TRP A 100 15.02 23.06 0.78
C TRP A 100 14.39 21.67 0.68
N ALA A 101 14.92 20.72 1.44
CA ALA A 101 14.30 19.41 1.61
C ALA A 101 13.69 19.29 3.01
N VAL A 102 12.49 18.75 3.09
CA VAL A 102 11.82 18.39 4.34
C VAL A 102 11.72 16.88 4.35
N TYR A 103 12.18 16.26 5.43
CA TYR A 103 12.02 14.82 5.60
C TYR A 103 11.20 14.51 6.84
N TYR A 104 10.46 13.42 6.76
CA TYR A 104 9.72 12.83 7.87
C TYR A 104 10.09 11.36 7.97
N ALA A 105 10.69 10.97 9.09
CA ALA A 105 10.86 9.58 9.48
C ALA A 105 9.85 9.26 10.59
N ALA A 106 9.03 8.22 10.42
CA ALA A 106 8.02 7.89 11.42
C ALA A 106 8.57 7.05 12.58
N GLY A 107 9.84 6.63 12.55
CA GLY A 107 10.42 5.69 13.51
C GLY A 107 10.08 4.23 13.19
N ALA A 108 10.53 3.32 14.06
CA ALA A 108 10.24 1.89 13.93
C ALA A 108 8.74 1.57 14.04
N ARG A 109 8.23 0.74 13.13
CA ARG A 109 6.85 0.22 13.14
C ARG A 109 6.87 -1.29 13.18
N SER A 110 5.97 -1.90 13.97
CA SER A 110 6.00 -3.34 14.27
C SER A 110 5.53 -4.25 13.11
N SER A 111 5.02 -3.67 12.02
CA SER A 111 4.57 -4.39 10.83
C SER A 111 4.84 -3.59 9.57
N GLY A 112 4.63 -4.20 8.40
CA GLY A 112 4.48 -3.48 7.14
C GLY A 112 3.14 -2.72 7.07
N GLY A 113 2.91 -2.07 5.92
CA GLY A 113 1.66 -1.36 5.61
C GLY A 113 1.60 0.11 6.05
N TYR A 114 2.58 0.59 6.82
CA TYR A 114 2.64 2.00 7.21
C TYR A 114 3.17 2.88 6.07
N GLN A 115 2.61 4.08 5.91
CA GLN A 115 3.09 5.08 4.96
C GLN A 115 3.27 6.43 5.66
N ALA A 116 4.45 7.02 5.51
CA ALA A 116 4.78 8.34 6.05
C ALA A 116 4.66 9.39 4.95
N ARG A 117 4.01 10.53 5.25
CA ARG A 117 3.81 11.61 4.29
C ARG A 117 4.02 12.98 4.93
N VAL A 118 4.63 13.90 4.19
CA VAL A 118 4.55 15.34 4.48
C VAL A 118 3.31 15.85 3.79
N ASP A 119 2.28 16.18 4.57
CA ASP A 119 0.98 16.60 4.05
C ASP A 119 0.98 18.07 3.64
N ARG A 120 1.67 18.91 4.42
CA ARG A 120 1.67 20.35 4.22
C ARG A 120 2.95 20.99 4.72
N VAL A 121 3.46 21.97 3.98
CA VAL A 121 4.49 22.89 4.48
C VAL A 121 4.04 24.31 4.20
N ARG A 122 4.06 25.17 5.22
CA ARG A 122 3.68 26.57 5.09
C ARG A 122 4.52 27.47 5.99
N LEU A 123 4.54 28.75 5.69
CA LEU A 123 5.11 29.76 6.57
C LEU A 123 4.03 30.33 7.48
N SER A 124 4.41 30.71 8.71
CA SER A 124 3.54 31.53 9.56
C SER A 124 3.23 32.88 8.93
N ASP A 125 2.22 33.59 9.45
CA ASP A 125 1.81 34.92 8.98
C ASP A 125 2.96 35.94 8.94
N THR A 126 3.91 35.82 9.87
CA THR A 126 5.10 36.68 9.94
C THR A 126 6.22 36.22 9.01
N GLY A 127 6.13 35.01 8.46
CA GLY A 127 7.21 34.34 7.73
C GLY A 127 8.36 33.87 8.63
N GLY A 128 8.25 34.06 9.94
CA GLY A 128 9.33 33.75 10.90
C GLY A 128 9.42 32.27 11.26
N THR A 129 8.40 31.47 10.94
CA THR A 129 8.34 30.05 11.31
C THR A 129 7.90 29.20 10.13
N LEU A 130 8.63 28.12 9.85
CA LEU A 130 8.17 27.08 8.94
C LEU A 130 7.31 26.08 9.72
N LYS A 131 6.09 25.84 9.25
CA LYS A 131 5.11 24.92 9.84
C LYS A 131 4.96 23.71 8.95
N ILE A 132 5.19 22.52 9.48
CA ILE A 132 5.19 21.26 8.75
C ILE A 132 4.11 20.35 9.33
N ALA A 133 3.15 19.92 8.52
CA ALA A 133 2.19 18.89 8.88
C ALA A 133 2.62 17.56 8.28
N THR A 134 2.67 16.54 9.13
CA THR A 134 3.02 15.17 8.74
C THR A 134 1.86 14.23 9.04
N VAL A 135 1.68 13.24 8.20
CA VAL A 135 0.65 12.20 8.33
C VAL A 135 1.36 10.85 8.30
N LEU A 136 0.99 9.99 9.24
CA LEU A 136 1.31 8.56 9.20
C LEU A 136 0.03 7.78 8.94
N ASP A 137 -0.06 7.14 7.78
CA ASP A 137 -1.13 6.20 7.50
C ASP A 137 -0.75 4.85 8.12
N SER A 138 -1.51 4.42 9.12
CA SER A 138 -1.36 3.17 9.86
C SER A 138 -2.33 2.14 9.30
N PRO A 139 -1.89 0.91 9.01
CA PRO A 139 -2.83 -0.15 8.67
C PRO A 139 -3.80 -0.38 9.84
N GLY A 140 -5.08 -0.51 9.50
CA GLY A 140 -6.17 -0.90 10.39
C GLY A 140 -6.05 -2.34 10.86
N ARG A 141 -6.92 -2.72 11.81
CA ARG A 141 -6.79 -4.01 12.49
C ARG A 141 -7.10 -5.20 11.59
N THR A 142 -7.84 -4.97 10.51
CA THR A 142 -8.22 -5.98 9.52
C THR A 142 -7.18 -6.13 8.41
N CYS A 143 -6.16 -5.27 8.38
CA CYS A 143 -5.12 -5.34 7.36
C CYS A 143 -4.26 -6.59 7.47
N LEU A 144 -4.15 -7.33 6.37
CA LEU A 144 -3.09 -8.31 6.18
C LEU A 144 -1.78 -7.55 5.96
N VAL A 145 -0.89 -7.63 6.95
CA VAL A 145 0.42 -6.97 6.94
C VAL A 145 1.52 -7.96 7.25
N THR A 146 2.70 -7.73 6.67
CA THR A 146 3.89 -8.49 7.02
C THR A 146 4.29 -8.19 8.46
N ARG A 147 4.61 -9.22 9.25
CA ARG A 147 5.07 -9.09 10.64
C ARG A 147 6.57 -8.78 10.69
N GLN A 148 6.98 -7.69 10.04
CA GLN A 148 8.37 -7.23 9.99
C GLN A 148 8.46 -5.79 10.48
N VAL A 149 9.51 -5.49 11.23
CA VAL A 149 9.78 -4.10 11.63
C VAL A 149 10.08 -3.27 10.39
N THR A 150 9.33 -2.19 10.18
CA THR A 150 9.51 -1.25 9.06
C THR A 150 9.85 0.16 9.55
N PHE A 151 10.35 0.99 8.66
CA PHE A 151 10.85 2.34 8.96
C PHE A 151 10.34 3.34 7.92
N PRO A 152 9.03 3.60 7.87
CA PRO A 152 8.45 4.44 6.82
C PRO A 152 8.97 5.87 6.94
N SER A 153 9.42 6.41 5.81
CA SER A 153 9.94 7.77 5.71
C SER A 153 9.60 8.37 4.35
N THR A 154 9.64 9.69 4.28
CA THR A 154 9.44 10.44 3.04
C THR A 154 10.33 11.68 3.02
N VAL A 155 10.67 12.14 1.83
CA VAL A 155 11.41 13.37 1.60
C VAL A 155 10.69 14.16 0.52
N VAL A 156 10.49 15.46 0.77
CA VAL A 156 9.90 16.38 -0.19
C VAL A 156 10.81 17.59 -0.39
N ARG A 157 10.91 18.06 -1.63
CA ARG A 157 11.47 19.35 -2.00
C ARG A 157 10.42 20.44 -1.88
N ILE A 158 10.81 21.58 -1.34
CA ILE A 158 10.03 22.83 -1.32
C ILE A 158 10.86 23.98 -1.87
N ASP A 159 10.19 24.99 -2.40
CA ASP A 159 10.87 26.25 -2.74
C ASP A 159 11.42 26.92 -1.48
N ARG A 160 12.66 27.41 -1.58
CA ARG A 160 13.31 28.14 -0.49
C ARG A 160 12.54 29.45 -0.22
N PRO A 161 12.08 29.70 1.02
CA PRO A 161 11.49 30.98 1.38
C PRO A 161 12.42 32.16 1.11
N ALA A 162 11.89 33.27 0.59
CA ALA A 162 12.66 34.49 0.30
C ALA A 162 13.39 35.04 1.54
N ARG A 163 12.81 34.84 2.72
CA ARG A 163 13.45 35.08 4.01
C ARG A 163 13.50 33.76 4.77
N ALA A 164 14.68 33.37 5.23
CA ALA A 164 14.82 32.18 6.05
C ALA A 164 13.99 32.34 7.36
N PRO A 165 13.04 31.42 7.65
CA PRO A 165 12.42 31.35 8.96
C PRO A 165 13.48 31.10 10.03
N GLY A 166 13.25 31.65 11.22
CA GLY A 166 14.15 31.49 12.38
C GLY A 166 13.79 30.31 13.27
N ALA A 167 12.72 29.56 12.94
CA ALA A 167 12.32 28.37 13.65
C ALA A 167 11.49 27.44 12.75
N ASN A 168 11.58 26.13 12.99
CA ASN A 168 10.70 25.12 12.39
C ASN A 168 9.80 24.49 13.46
N ARG A 169 8.53 24.29 13.12
CA ARG A 169 7.52 23.63 13.96
C ARG A 169 6.86 22.53 13.15
N TYR A 170 6.53 21.41 13.79
CA TYR A 170 5.74 20.37 13.14
C TYR A 170 4.56 19.90 13.98
N ALA A 171 3.51 19.47 13.29
CA ALA A 171 2.50 18.59 13.88
C ALA A 171 2.47 17.26 13.14
N ARG A 172 2.09 16.23 13.88
CA ARG A 172 1.85 14.90 13.37
C ARG A 172 0.38 14.54 13.56
N SER A 173 -0.18 13.87 12.57
CA SER A 173 -1.41 13.11 12.71
C SER A 173 -1.17 11.68 12.27
N THR A 174 -2.05 10.78 12.71
CA THR A 174 -2.06 9.39 12.29
C THR A 174 -3.45 9.07 11.79
N ASN A 175 -3.53 8.57 10.57
CA ASN A 175 -4.76 8.04 10.01
C ASN A 175 -4.73 6.53 10.15
N VAL A 176 -5.89 5.91 10.41
CA VAL A 176 -6.02 4.47 10.35
C VAL A 176 -6.65 4.13 9.00
N VAL A 177 -5.93 3.37 8.18
CA VAL A 177 -6.36 2.90 6.87
C VAL A 177 -6.83 1.46 7.03
N GLU A 178 -8.14 1.24 7.06
CA GLU A 178 -8.70 -0.10 7.15
C GLU A 178 -8.49 -0.85 5.83
N CYS A 179 -7.69 -1.91 5.84
CA CYS A 179 -7.55 -2.80 4.69
C CYS A 179 -8.61 -3.88 4.85
N GLY A 180 -9.59 -3.88 3.94
CA GLY A 180 -10.83 -4.66 4.09
C GLY A 180 -12.02 -3.85 4.57
N GLY A 181 -11.90 -2.52 4.67
CA GLY A 181 -13.03 -1.60 4.74
C GLY A 181 -13.30 -1.05 3.35
N ASP A 182 -14.39 -1.47 2.75
CA ASP A 182 -14.89 -1.03 1.46
C ASP A 182 -15.34 0.43 1.45
N ASP A 183 -14.42 1.38 1.60
CA ASP A 183 -14.65 2.72 1.05
C ASP A 183 -14.62 2.68 -0.49
N THR A 184 -14.16 1.59 -1.10
CA THR A 184 -14.37 1.33 -2.53
C THR A 184 -15.82 0.96 -2.87
N CYS A 185 -16.65 0.68 -1.86
CA CYS A 185 -18.07 0.36 -2.05
C CYS A 185 -19.02 1.16 -1.15
N ALA A 186 -18.63 2.36 -0.74
CA ALA A 186 -19.45 3.23 0.11
C ALA A 186 -20.88 3.41 -0.43
N ASP A 187 -21.01 3.52 -1.76
CA ASP A 187 -22.29 3.71 -2.46
C ASP A 187 -22.86 2.42 -3.08
N GLY A 188 -22.16 1.28 -2.91
CA GLY A 188 -22.48 0.02 -3.57
C GLY A 188 -22.93 -1.10 -2.62
N THR A 189 -22.99 -2.32 -3.15
CA THR A 189 -23.29 -3.55 -2.41
C THR A 189 -22.18 -4.55 -2.65
N LEU A 190 -21.55 -5.01 -1.57
CA LEU A 190 -20.52 -6.02 -1.66
C LEU A 190 -21.15 -7.38 -1.89
N VAL A 191 -20.66 -8.08 -2.91
CA VAL A 191 -21.01 -9.46 -3.19
C VAL A 191 -19.72 -10.25 -3.24
N THR A 192 -19.63 -11.29 -2.43
CA THR A 192 -18.49 -12.21 -2.44
C THR A 192 -18.91 -13.53 -3.06
N GLU A 193 -18.15 -13.99 -4.05
CA GLU A 193 -18.34 -15.31 -4.66
C GLU A 193 -17.06 -16.16 -4.54
N PRO A 194 -17.17 -17.49 -4.61
CA PRO A 194 -15.99 -18.35 -4.68
C PRO A 194 -15.19 -18.05 -5.94
N GLY A 195 -13.91 -17.70 -5.78
CA GLY A 195 -12.93 -17.77 -6.85
C GLY A 195 -12.01 -18.97 -6.65
N TYR A 196 -11.42 -19.42 -7.73
CA TYR A 196 -10.44 -20.50 -7.73
C TYR A 196 -9.16 -20.00 -8.40
N VAL A 197 -8.05 -20.13 -7.68
CA VAL A 197 -6.71 -19.82 -8.20
C VAL A 197 -5.85 -21.07 -8.19
N ASP A 198 -4.87 -21.15 -9.08
CA ASP A 198 -3.96 -22.29 -9.13
C ASP A 198 -3.21 -22.42 -7.79
N GLY A 199 -3.35 -23.58 -7.15
CA GLY A 199 -2.68 -23.95 -5.90
C GLY A 199 -1.51 -24.92 -6.14
N PRO A 200 -0.89 -25.42 -5.05
CA PRO A 200 0.11 -26.47 -5.15
C PRO A 200 -0.49 -27.78 -5.67
N ASP A 201 0.36 -28.65 -6.21
CA ASP A 201 0.04 -30.04 -6.54
C ASP A 201 -1.14 -30.25 -7.51
N ALA A 202 -1.33 -29.30 -8.44
CA ALA A 202 -2.42 -29.31 -9.43
C ALA A 202 -3.84 -29.24 -8.81
N MET A 203 -3.93 -28.79 -7.56
CA MET A 203 -5.19 -28.39 -6.92
C MET A 203 -5.42 -26.89 -7.07
N GLU A 204 -6.66 -26.47 -6.93
CA GLU A 204 -7.04 -25.06 -6.86
C GLU A 204 -7.23 -24.63 -5.40
N CYS A 205 -7.02 -23.36 -5.15
CA CYS A 205 -7.29 -22.73 -3.87
C CYS A 205 -8.55 -21.88 -3.97
N ALA A 206 -9.50 -22.14 -3.07
CA ALA A 206 -10.68 -21.29 -2.93
C ALA A 206 -10.25 -19.92 -2.37
N ALA A 207 -10.34 -18.90 -3.21
CA ALA A 207 -10.06 -17.51 -2.88
C ALA A 207 -11.31 -16.68 -3.16
N PRO A 208 -12.00 -16.14 -2.15
CA PRO A 208 -13.20 -15.35 -2.38
C PRO A 208 -12.88 -14.14 -3.27
N VAL A 209 -13.69 -13.92 -4.31
CA VAL A 209 -13.66 -12.71 -5.13
C VAL A 209 -14.76 -11.79 -4.62
N THR A 210 -14.39 -10.57 -4.25
CA THR A 210 -15.33 -9.55 -3.80
C THR A 210 -15.59 -8.55 -4.90
N HIS A 211 -16.87 -8.37 -5.22
CA HIS A 211 -17.41 -7.42 -6.17
C HIS A 211 -18.05 -6.26 -5.44
N CYS A 212 -17.88 -5.04 -5.96
CA CYS A 212 -18.63 -3.89 -5.49
C CYS A 212 -19.71 -3.53 -6.51
N LEU A 213 -20.97 -3.84 -6.21
CA LEU A 213 -22.07 -3.62 -7.12
C LEU A 213 -22.66 -2.22 -6.98
N THR A 214 -22.78 -1.48 -8.08
CA THR A 214 -23.51 -0.22 -8.08
C THR A 214 -24.98 -0.43 -7.70
N ARG A 215 -25.54 0.53 -6.95
CA ARG A 215 -26.98 0.62 -6.67
C ARG A 215 -27.71 1.48 -7.72
N ASP A 216 -26.98 2.16 -8.61
CA ASP A 216 -27.56 2.96 -9.68
C ASP A 216 -27.77 2.10 -10.94
N PRO A 217 -29.02 1.74 -11.29
CA PRO A 217 -29.29 0.98 -12.51
C PRO A 217 -28.96 1.75 -13.79
N GLY A 218 -28.85 3.08 -13.72
CA GLY A 218 -28.44 3.94 -14.83
C GLY A 218 -26.93 3.89 -15.12
N ALA A 219 -26.11 3.47 -14.16
CA ALA A 219 -24.67 3.30 -14.33
C ALA A 219 -24.31 2.00 -15.08
N CYS A 220 -25.28 1.09 -15.23
CA CYS A 220 -25.09 -0.20 -15.89
C CYS A 220 -25.41 -0.16 -17.40
N PRO A 221 -24.63 -0.89 -18.23
CA PRO A 221 -24.96 -1.04 -19.64
C PRO A 221 -26.33 -1.72 -19.78
N GLN A 222 -27.20 -1.12 -20.57
CA GLN A 222 -28.54 -1.65 -20.80
C GLN A 222 -28.47 -2.98 -21.55
N ILE A 223 -29.06 -4.03 -20.99
CA ILE A 223 -29.21 -5.31 -21.66
C ILE A 223 -30.35 -5.17 -22.66
N SER A 224 -30.04 -5.28 -23.95
CA SER A 224 -31.08 -5.37 -24.98
C SER A 224 -31.93 -6.61 -24.73
N PRO A 225 -33.26 -6.53 -24.85
CA PRO A 225 -34.12 -7.71 -24.77
C PRO A 225 -33.61 -8.80 -25.70
N LEU A 226 -33.70 -10.06 -25.27
CA LEU A 226 -33.35 -11.19 -26.12
C LEU A 226 -34.21 -11.14 -27.39
N PRO A 227 -33.62 -11.36 -28.58
CA PRO A 227 -34.38 -11.35 -29.82
C PRO A 227 -35.48 -12.43 -29.80
N PRO A 228 -36.65 -12.18 -30.42
CA PRO A 228 -37.67 -13.19 -30.57
C PRO A 228 -37.08 -14.46 -31.19
N GLY A 229 -37.34 -15.61 -30.57
CA GLY A 229 -36.82 -16.90 -31.04
C GLY A 229 -35.35 -17.19 -30.70
N PHE A 230 -34.70 -16.39 -29.83
CA PHE A 230 -33.31 -16.63 -29.36
C PHE A 230 -33.02 -18.10 -29.00
N CYS A 231 -34.03 -18.80 -28.47
CA CYS A 231 -33.93 -20.20 -28.10
C CYS A 231 -35.20 -20.99 -28.49
N ALA A 232 -35.60 -20.92 -29.76
CA ALA A 232 -36.83 -21.54 -30.24
C ALA A 232 -36.89 -23.06 -30.00
N ASP A 233 -35.77 -23.76 -30.22
CA ASP A 233 -35.68 -25.22 -30.15
C ASP A 233 -34.96 -25.72 -28.88
N GLY A 234 -34.49 -24.81 -28.03
CA GLY A 234 -33.76 -25.11 -26.79
C GLY A 234 -34.51 -24.75 -25.51
N THR A 235 -33.78 -24.70 -24.39
CA THR A 235 -34.28 -24.25 -23.09
C THR A 235 -33.44 -23.09 -22.59
N VAL A 236 -34.09 -21.94 -22.34
CA VAL A 236 -33.42 -20.77 -21.78
C VAL A 236 -33.08 -21.04 -20.31
N ARG A 237 -31.81 -20.91 -19.93
CA ARG A 237 -31.36 -21.04 -18.55
C ARG A 237 -30.50 -19.83 -18.14
N PRO A 238 -30.70 -19.26 -16.95
CA PRO A 238 -29.75 -18.29 -16.41
C PRO A 238 -28.41 -18.99 -16.09
N GLY A 239 -27.30 -18.35 -16.44
CA GLY A 239 -25.97 -18.74 -16.02
C GLY A 239 -25.49 -17.94 -14.80
N PRO A 240 -24.21 -18.11 -14.39
CA PRO A 240 -23.61 -17.28 -13.36
C PRO A 240 -23.61 -15.80 -13.78
N ALA A 241 -23.67 -14.91 -12.80
CA ALA A 241 -23.54 -13.48 -13.09
C ALA A 241 -22.18 -13.22 -13.75
N ARG A 242 -22.13 -12.24 -14.64
CA ARG A 242 -20.87 -11.64 -15.08
C ARG A 242 -20.80 -10.23 -14.51
N TYR A 243 -19.63 -9.86 -14.04
CA TYR A 243 -19.37 -8.53 -13.48
C TYR A 243 -18.68 -7.68 -14.54
N VAL A 244 -19.20 -6.48 -14.77
CA VAL A 244 -18.65 -5.52 -15.74
C VAL A 244 -18.53 -4.15 -15.09
N ALA A 245 -17.53 -3.37 -15.46
CA ALA A 245 -17.36 -2.02 -14.94
C ALA A 245 -18.60 -1.15 -15.23
N SER A 246 -19.05 -0.41 -14.21
CA SER A 246 -20.12 0.59 -14.32
C SER A 246 -19.56 1.98 -14.59
N ALA A 247 -20.42 2.92 -14.96
CA ALA A 247 -20.03 4.31 -15.25
C ALA A 247 -19.58 5.11 -14.01
N ASP A 248 -19.95 4.67 -12.81
CA ASP A 248 -19.64 5.29 -11.53
C ASP A 248 -18.39 4.69 -10.83
N GLY A 249 -17.65 3.82 -11.53
CA GLY A 249 -16.40 3.23 -11.02
C GLY A 249 -16.58 1.99 -10.15
N MET A 250 -17.80 1.45 -10.07
CA MET A 250 -18.14 0.17 -9.42
C MET A 250 -18.31 -0.93 -10.49
N GLU A 251 -19.05 -1.99 -10.16
CA GLU A 251 -19.42 -3.08 -11.07
C GLU A 251 -20.94 -3.25 -11.21
N CYS A 252 -21.36 -3.81 -12.34
CA CYS A 252 -22.72 -4.25 -12.60
C CYS A 252 -22.76 -5.76 -12.64
N SER A 253 -23.67 -6.36 -11.86
CA SER A 253 -23.99 -7.78 -11.97
C SER A 253 -24.94 -7.98 -13.14
N MET A 254 -24.45 -8.59 -14.21
CA MET A 254 -25.20 -8.82 -15.43
C MET A 254 -25.58 -10.29 -15.51
N PRO A 255 -26.87 -10.63 -15.68
CA PRO A 255 -27.25 -12.01 -15.91
C PRO A 255 -26.64 -12.51 -17.23
N THR A 256 -26.10 -13.72 -17.21
CA THR A 256 -25.85 -14.49 -18.42
C THR A 256 -27.07 -15.34 -18.73
N VAL A 257 -27.39 -15.47 -20.01
CA VAL A 257 -28.51 -16.29 -20.47
C VAL A 257 -28.00 -17.25 -21.52
N HIS A 258 -28.28 -18.53 -21.31
CA HIS A 258 -27.83 -19.62 -22.14
C HIS A 258 -29.01 -20.29 -22.84
N CYS A 259 -28.81 -20.74 -24.07
CA CYS A 259 -29.80 -21.52 -24.80
C CYS A 259 -29.37 -22.98 -24.85
N LEU A 260 -29.94 -23.81 -23.97
CA LEU A 260 -29.51 -25.20 -23.83
C LEU A 260 -30.18 -26.11 -24.87
N THR A 261 -29.41 -27.01 -25.47
CA THR A 261 -29.96 -28.06 -26.34
C THR A 261 -30.91 -28.98 -25.55
N ARG A 262 -31.94 -29.50 -26.23
CA ARG A 262 -32.79 -30.58 -25.73
C ARG A 262 -32.33 -31.96 -26.22
N ASP A 263 -31.37 -32.02 -27.13
CA ASP A 263 -30.80 -33.26 -27.65
C ASP A 263 -29.59 -33.68 -26.78
N PRO A 264 -29.71 -34.74 -25.96
CA PRO A 264 -28.60 -35.21 -25.14
C PRO A 264 -27.43 -35.75 -25.98
N GLY A 265 -27.67 -36.13 -27.23
CA GLY A 265 -26.64 -36.58 -28.16
C GLY A 265 -25.80 -35.45 -28.76
N ALA A 266 -26.27 -34.20 -28.68
CA ALA A 266 -25.55 -33.03 -29.18
C ALA A 266 -24.45 -32.54 -28.22
N CYS A 267 -24.45 -33.03 -26.97
CA CYS A 267 -23.48 -32.66 -25.95
C CYS A 267 -22.27 -33.58 -25.90
N PRO A 268 -21.05 -33.03 -25.70
CA PRO A 268 -19.87 -33.86 -25.51
C PRO A 268 -20.02 -34.66 -24.20
N GLN A 269 -19.63 -35.93 -24.26
CA GLN A 269 -19.65 -36.80 -23.09
C GLN A 269 -18.44 -36.49 -22.21
N ILE A 270 -18.68 -36.23 -20.92
CA ILE A 270 -17.61 -36.08 -19.93
C ILE A 270 -17.18 -37.50 -19.52
N SER A 271 -15.89 -37.79 -19.67
CA SER A 271 -15.35 -39.04 -19.14
C SER A 271 -15.49 -39.07 -17.62
N PRO A 272 -15.88 -40.20 -17.00
CA PRO A 272 -15.87 -40.33 -15.56
C PRO A 272 -14.51 -39.92 -14.99
N LEU A 273 -14.52 -39.11 -13.93
CA LEU A 273 -13.29 -38.75 -13.24
C LEU A 273 -12.62 -40.00 -12.68
N PRO A 274 -11.28 -40.09 -12.70
CA PRO A 274 -10.59 -41.16 -12.01
C PRO A 274 -10.90 -41.08 -10.49
N PRO A 275 -10.98 -42.22 -9.77
CA PRO A 275 -11.26 -42.24 -8.34
C PRO A 275 -10.30 -41.41 -7.49
N THR A 276 -9.11 -41.12 -8.02
CA THR A 276 -8.04 -40.36 -7.37
C THR A 276 -7.93 -38.91 -7.86
N PHE A 277 -8.91 -38.39 -8.63
CA PHE A 277 -8.86 -37.03 -9.20
C PHE A 277 -8.60 -35.96 -8.13
N CYS A 278 -9.17 -36.13 -6.94
CA CYS A 278 -9.04 -35.21 -5.82
C CYS A 278 -8.88 -35.99 -4.51
N ALA A 279 -7.81 -36.79 -4.41
CA ALA A 279 -7.59 -37.67 -3.26
C ALA A 279 -7.35 -36.89 -1.95
N ASP A 280 -6.71 -35.71 -2.06
CA ASP A 280 -6.26 -34.89 -0.93
C ASP A 280 -7.01 -33.53 -0.86
N GLY A 281 -8.16 -33.42 -1.53
CA GLY A 281 -8.94 -32.19 -1.59
C GLY A 281 -10.45 -32.43 -1.64
N THR A 282 -11.20 -31.35 -1.82
CA THR A 282 -12.67 -31.38 -1.98
C THR A 282 -13.04 -31.16 -3.44
N VAL A 283 -13.91 -32.02 -3.99
CA VAL A 283 -14.45 -31.83 -5.33
C VAL A 283 -15.58 -30.81 -5.26
N GLU A 284 -15.39 -29.67 -5.93
CA GLU A 284 -16.44 -28.68 -6.15
C GLU A 284 -16.84 -28.64 -7.62
N THR A 285 -18.09 -28.24 -7.91
CA THR A 285 -18.60 -28.19 -9.27
C THR A 285 -19.36 -26.92 -9.54
N GLU A 286 -19.05 -26.25 -10.66
CA GLU A 286 -19.79 -25.09 -11.16
C GLU A 286 -20.34 -25.36 -12.57
N PRO A 287 -21.45 -24.75 -12.98
CA PRO A 287 -21.94 -24.90 -14.34
C PRO A 287 -21.01 -24.19 -15.33
N ARG A 288 -20.57 -24.93 -16.35
CA ARG A 288 -19.91 -24.42 -17.54
C ARG A 288 -20.80 -24.65 -18.75
N PHE A 289 -20.89 -23.64 -19.61
CA PHE A 289 -21.64 -23.71 -20.85
C PHE A 289 -20.66 -23.84 -22.02
N VAL A 290 -20.91 -24.82 -22.90
CA VAL A 290 -20.10 -25.06 -24.11
C VAL A 290 -21.02 -25.22 -25.31
N ALA A 291 -20.53 -24.91 -26.51
CA ALA A 291 -21.30 -25.10 -27.73
C ALA A 291 -21.65 -26.58 -27.96
N SER A 292 -22.89 -26.85 -28.36
CA SER A 292 -23.38 -28.17 -28.78
C SER A 292 -23.31 -28.33 -30.31
N ALA A 293 -23.46 -29.57 -30.80
CA ALA A 293 -23.39 -29.87 -32.23
C ALA A 293 -24.56 -29.27 -33.06
N ASP A 294 -25.69 -28.96 -32.42
CA ASP A 294 -26.90 -28.40 -33.04
C ASP A 294 -26.97 -26.85 -32.97
N GLY A 295 -25.90 -26.18 -32.53
CA GLY A 295 -25.83 -24.71 -32.47
C GLY A 295 -26.46 -24.09 -31.22
N HIS A 296 -26.77 -24.90 -30.21
CA HIS A 296 -27.15 -24.48 -28.86
C HIS A 296 -25.95 -24.61 -27.90
N GLU A 297 -26.21 -24.67 -26.61
CA GLU A 297 -25.23 -24.89 -25.56
C GLU A 297 -25.54 -26.15 -24.73
N CYS A 298 -24.50 -26.72 -24.13
CA CYS A 298 -24.57 -27.78 -23.14
C CYS A 298 -24.15 -27.24 -21.79
N SER A 299 -24.91 -27.57 -20.74
CA SER A 299 -24.54 -27.28 -19.36
C SER A 299 -23.78 -28.48 -18.80
N LEU A 300 -22.46 -28.31 -18.65
CA LEU A 300 -21.54 -29.31 -18.16
C LEU A 300 -20.96 -28.85 -16.83
N PRO A 301 -20.75 -29.72 -15.83
CA PRO A 301 -19.99 -29.32 -14.65
C PRO A 301 -18.54 -29.02 -15.05
N ARG A 302 -18.05 -27.84 -14.68
CA ARG A 302 -16.63 -27.63 -14.44
C ARG A 302 -16.33 -28.16 -13.06
N ILE A 303 -15.29 -28.97 -12.96
CA ILE A 303 -14.96 -29.73 -11.76
C ILE A 303 -13.66 -29.16 -11.23
N HIS A 304 -13.69 -28.71 -9.99
CA HIS A 304 -12.58 -28.16 -9.24
C HIS A 304 -12.10 -29.22 -8.25
N CYS A 305 -10.78 -29.34 -8.10
CA CYS A 305 -10.19 -30.06 -6.97
C CYS A 305 -9.60 -29.02 -6.03
N VAL A 306 -10.32 -28.71 -4.96
CA VAL A 306 -10.00 -27.61 -4.05
C VAL A 306 -9.14 -28.16 -2.91
N ALA A 307 -7.94 -27.61 -2.75
CA ALA A 307 -7.06 -27.95 -1.64
C ALA A 307 -7.65 -27.48 -0.30
N ASP A 308 -7.28 -28.16 0.78
CA ASP A 308 -7.60 -27.68 2.14
C ASP A 308 -7.04 -26.27 2.35
N ALA A 309 -7.78 -25.43 3.08
CA ALA A 309 -7.41 -24.03 3.33
C ALA A 309 -6.01 -23.88 3.99
N ALA A 310 -5.52 -24.91 4.69
CA ALA A 310 -4.19 -24.92 5.29
C ALA A 310 -3.05 -25.08 4.27
N SER A 311 -3.34 -25.64 3.10
CA SER A 311 -2.40 -25.86 2.00
C SER A 311 -2.36 -24.68 1.03
N CYS A 312 -3.34 -23.78 1.11
CA CYS A 312 -3.41 -22.59 0.29
C CYS A 312 -2.56 -21.47 0.86
N PRO A 313 -1.84 -20.70 0.01
CA PRO A 313 -1.19 -19.48 0.47
C PRO A 313 -2.26 -18.56 1.07
N ALA A 314 -1.91 -17.87 2.16
CA ALA A 314 -2.77 -16.84 2.69
C ALA A 314 -3.05 -15.81 1.58
N PRO A 315 -4.32 -15.42 1.36
CA PRO A 315 -4.68 -14.43 0.35
C PRO A 315 -3.97 -13.08 0.58
#